data_AF-A0A1J7IWA7-F1
#
_entry.id   AF-A0A1J7IWA7-F1
#
_cell.length_a   1.000
_cell.length_b   1.000
_cell.length_c   1.000
_cell.angle_alpha   90.00
_cell.angle_beta   90.00
_cell.angle_gamma   90.00
#
_symmetry.space_group_name_H-M   'P 1'
#
loop_
_entity.id
_entity.type
_entity.pdbx_description
1 polymer ?
#
loop_
_entity_poly.entity_id
_entity_poly.type
_entity_poly.pdbx_seq_one_letter_code
_entity_poly.pdbx_strand_id
1 'polypeptide(L)'
;MSFLSRHATRSFLHMRHSLHPTVPAPALLLKEVYRIPLYTTSHRQPRSKSTMSPSSSPSASANAADNFNLDRFVRFQDTRRNYDAALAEIRMGRKESHWIWFVFPQISGLGAFPSDMAQHFAIGSLAEAQAYLAHPVLGPRLREISQAVLESEVEDVGELMGSSVDRQKLRSSMTLFKRVVDGIGGEDRSEGDGVFEGVLEKYYDGEEDEETVKRLRRVKS
;
A
#
# COMPACT_ATOMS: atom_id res chain seq x y z
N MET A 1 55.24 -39.09 55.83
CA MET A 1 55.09 -38.00 56.82
C MET A 1 54.80 -36.73 56.02
N SER A 2 53.61 -36.56 55.44
CA SER A 2 52.33 -36.23 56.08
C SER A 2 52.36 -34.87 56.75
N PHE A 3 51.75 -33.86 56.14
CA PHE A 3 50.77 -33.02 56.82
C PHE A 3 49.70 -32.55 55.82
N LEU A 4 48.49 -33.08 56.04
CA LEU A 4 47.22 -32.55 55.57
C LEU A 4 46.86 -31.30 56.39
N SER A 5 46.11 -30.36 55.80
CA SER A 5 44.71 -30.07 56.18
C SER A 5 44.34 -28.58 56.15
N ARG A 6 43.41 -28.27 55.23
CA ARG A 6 42.21 -27.42 55.36
C ARG A 6 42.34 -26.01 55.98
N HIS A 7 41.98 -25.00 55.20
CA HIS A 7 40.64 -24.40 55.32
C HIS A 7 40.24 -23.62 54.07
N ALA A 8 38.96 -23.75 53.75
CA ALA A 8 38.28 -23.06 52.67
C ALA A 8 37.85 -21.65 53.08
N THR A 9 37.83 -20.73 52.13
CA THR A 9 36.91 -19.59 52.16
C THR A 9 36.50 -19.21 50.75
N ARG A 10 35.18 -19.24 50.54
CA ARG A 10 34.42 -18.69 49.41
C ARG A 10 34.87 -17.27 49.08
N SER A 11 34.84 -16.91 47.79
CA SER A 11 34.17 -15.67 47.35
C SER A 11 34.11 -15.48 45.83
N PHE A 12 32.87 -15.35 45.35
CA PHE A 12 32.39 -14.42 44.33
C PHE A 12 32.90 -14.51 42.88
N LEU A 13 32.17 -15.35 42.13
CA LEU A 13 31.52 -15.06 40.84
C LEU A 13 31.68 -13.60 40.35
N HIS A 14 32.52 -13.39 39.32
CA HIS A 14 32.46 -12.20 38.47
C HIS A 14 32.06 -12.61 37.06
N MET A 15 30.74 -12.70 36.89
CA MET A 15 30.03 -12.74 35.63
C MET A 15 30.19 -11.35 34.98
N ARG A 16 31.10 -11.22 34.02
CA ARG A 16 31.20 -10.01 33.18
C ARG A 16 29.97 -9.96 32.28
N HIS A 17 28.97 -9.19 32.70
CA HIS A 17 27.90 -8.73 31.82
C HIS A 17 28.50 -7.82 30.74
N SER A 18 28.50 -8.29 29.50
CA SER A 18 28.61 -7.42 28.34
C SER A 18 27.40 -6.50 28.31
N LEU A 19 27.65 -5.20 28.47
CA LEU A 19 26.67 -4.14 28.24
C LEU A 19 26.36 -4.11 26.75
N HIS A 20 25.25 -4.74 26.34
CA HIS A 20 24.59 -4.36 25.10
C HIS A 20 23.97 -2.97 25.29
N PRO A 21 24.20 -1.99 24.40
CA PRO A 21 23.36 -0.80 24.38
C PRO A 21 21.97 -1.22 23.88
N THR A 22 21.03 -1.32 24.80
CA THR A 22 19.60 -1.38 24.48
C THR A 22 19.21 -0.09 23.80
N VAL A 23 18.94 -0.13 22.50
CA VAL A 23 18.23 0.95 21.80
C VAL A 23 16.77 0.88 22.27
N PRO A 24 16.20 1.91 22.91
CA PRO A 24 14.79 1.88 23.26
C PRO A 24 13.95 2.00 21.99
N ALA A 25 13.06 1.04 21.77
CA ALA A 25 12.03 1.10 20.74
C ALA A 25 11.09 2.29 21.00
N PRO A 26 10.79 3.16 20.02
CA PRO A 26 9.77 4.17 20.19
C PRO A 26 8.39 3.56 19.90
N ALA A 27 7.85 2.81 20.86
CA ALA A 27 6.49 2.24 20.79
C ALA A 27 5.38 3.28 21.05
N LEU A 28 5.67 4.59 21.04
CA LEU A 28 4.73 5.65 21.42
C LEU A 28 4.58 6.77 20.40
N LEU A 29 4.85 6.53 19.11
CA LEU A 29 4.64 7.54 18.05
C LEU A 29 3.47 7.23 17.10
N LEU A 30 2.61 6.26 17.42
CA LEU A 30 1.46 5.89 16.58
C LEU A 30 0.13 6.52 17.02
N LYS A 31 0.04 7.12 18.21
CA LYS A 31 -1.21 7.75 18.70
C LYS A 31 -1.32 9.25 18.40
N GLU A 32 -0.22 9.93 18.09
CA GLU A 32 -0.23 11.38 17.85
C GLU A 32 -0.27 11.78 16.37
N VAL A 33 0.12 10.89 15.45
CA VAL A 33 0.16 11.21 14.00
C VAL A 33 -1.21 11.03 13.32
N TYR A 34 -2.13 10.26 13.91
CA TYR A 34 -3.46 9.97 13.33
C TYR A 34 -4.61 10.49 14.20
N ARG A 35 -4.51 11.73 14.70
CA ARG A 35 -5.67 12.40 15.33
C ARG A 35 -6.70 12.73 14.25
N ILE A 36 -7.72 11.88 14.18
CA ILE A 36 -8.91 12.00 13.32
C ILE A 36 -9.56 13.39 13.55
N PRO A 37 -9.75 14.22 12.51
CA PRO A 37 -10.69 15.33 12.61
C PRO A 37 -12.10 14.74 12.63
N LEU A 38 -12.72 14.75 13.80
CA LEU A 38 -14.16 14.56 13.93
C LEU A 38 -14.85 15.66 13.12
N TYR A 39 -15.42 15.31 11.96
CA TYR A 39 -16.33 16.20 11.27
C TYR A 39 -17.58 16.37 12.13
N THR A 40 -17.71 17.53 12.76
CA THR A 40 -18.96 17.94 13.38
C THR A 40 -19.94 18.30 12.26
N THR A 41 -21.07 17.60 12.25
CA THR A 41 -22.24 17.93 11.42
C THR A 41 -22.71 19.34 11.79
N SER A 42 -22.37 20.33 10.97
CA SER A 42 -22.95 21.68 11.09
C SER A 42 -24.21 21.76 10.24
N HIS A 43 -25.30 22.07 10.95
CA HIS A 43 -26.64 22.37 10.46
C HIS A 43 -26.61 23.40 9.32
N ARG A 44 -27.18 23.07 8.16
CA ARG A 44 -27.45 24.04 7.07
C ARG A 44 -28.93 24.39 7.06
N GLN A 45 -29.26 25.68 7.19
CA GLN A 45 -30.52 26.29 6.78
C GLN A 45 -30.32 27.15 5.51
N PRO A 46 -31.38 27.49 4.75
CA PRO A 46 -31.29 27.54 3.29
C PRO A 46 -31.41 28.94 2.63
N ARG A 47 -31.00 28.95 1.35
CA ARG A 47 -31.29 29.88 0.22
C ARG A 47 -30.70 31.30 0.20
N SER A 48 -30.00 31.60 -0.90
CA SER A 48 -30.49 32.61 -1.89
C SER A 48 -29.95 32.30 -3.29
N LYS A 49 -30.72 32.67 -4.31
CA LYS A 49 -30.43 32.47 -5.74
C LYS A 49 -29.50 33.58 -6.24
N SER A 50 -28.50 33.24 -7.04
CA SER A 50 -27.94 34.17 -8.03
C SER A 50 -27.35 33.40 -9.20
N THR A 51 -27.89 33.72 -10.37
CA THR A 51 -27.52 33.29 -11.70
C THR A 51 -26.20 33.92 -12.11
N MET A 52 -25.21 33.12 -12.55
CA MET A 52 -24.29 33.46 -13.64
C MET A 52 -23.69 32.17 -14.22
N SER A 53 -23.73 32.05 -15.55
CA SER A 53 -22.99 31.06 -16.34
C SER A 53 -21.47 31.31 -16.25
N PRO A 54 -20.63 30.30 -16.52
CA PRO A 54 -20.11 30.22 -17.88
C PRO A 54 -19.96 28.80 -18.44
N SER A 55 -19.83 28.76 -19.76
CA SER A 55 -19.51 27.60 -20.57
C SER A 55 -18.06 27.16 -20.40
N SER A 56 -17.86 25.86 -20.21
CA SER A 56 -16.70 25.11 -20.71
C SER A 56 -16.94 23.64 -20.36
N SER A 57 -17.21 22.82 -21.37
CA SER A 57 -17.39 21.38 -21.20
C SER A 57 -16.11 20.75 -20.62
N PRO A 58 -16.15 20.05 -19.48
CA PRO A 58 -15.08 19.15 -19.12
C PRO A 58 -15.21 17.88 -19.96
N SER A 59 -14.07 17.42 -20.47
CA SER A 59 -13.90 16.10 -21.09
C SER A 59 -14.64 15.02 -20.31
N ALA A 60 -15.39 14.15 -21.00
CA ALA A 60 -16.14 13.04 -20.40
C ALA A 60 -15.25 12.07 -19.59
N SER A 61 -13.93 12.08 -19.79
CA SER A 61 -12.97 11.28 -19.01
C SER A 61 -12.74 11.79 -17.58
N ALA A 62 -12.91 13.09 -17.32
CA ALA A 62 -12.74 13.67 -15.98
C ALA A 62 -13.92 13.34 -15.05
N ASN A 63 -15.15 13.26 -15.60
CA ASN A 63 -16.36 12.98 -14.83
C ASN A 63 -16.43 11.54 -14.27
N ALA A 64 -15.75 10.57 -14.88
CA ALA A 64 -15.76 9.18 -14.39
C ALA A 64 -14.86 8.99 -13.16
N ALA A 65 -13.72 9.69 -13.10
CA ALA A 65 -12.80 9.66 -11.97
C ALA A 65 -13.41 10.34 -10.72
N ASP A 66 -14.17 11.42 -10.92
CA ASP A 66 -14.86 12.14 -9.84
C ASP A 66 -15.92 11.28 -9.14
N ASN A 67 -16.56 10.33 -9.85
CA ASN A 67 -17.59 9.45 -9.28
C ASN A 67 -17.04 8.44 -8.26
N PHE A 68 -15.76 8.09 -8.33
CA PHE A 68 -15.14 7.09 -7.44
C PHE A 68 -14.35 7.70 -6.27
N ASN A 69 -14.32 9.03 -6.13
CA ASN A 69 -13.56 9.71 -5.08
C ASN A 69 -12.08 9.23 -5.05
N LEU A 70 -11.44 9.18 -6.23
CA LEU A 70 -10.04 8.74 -6.37
C LEU A 70 -9.05 9.71 -5.72
N ASP A 71 -9.47 10.95 -5.52
CA ASP A 71 -8.80 11.99 -4.73
C ASP A 71 -8.31 11.51 -3.36
N ARG A 72 -9.00 10.53 -2.75
CA ARG A 72 -8.56 9.96 -1.47
C ARG A 72 -7.17 9.34 -1.56
N PHE A 73 -6.83 8.69 -2.67
CA PHE A 73 -5.50 8.12 -2.90
C PHE A 73 -4.46 9.22 -3.10
N VAL A 74 -4.75 10.19 -3.97
CA VAL A 74 -3.84 11.29 -4.30
C VAL A 74 -3.45 12.07 -3.04
N ARG A 75 -4.42 12.45 -2.22
CA ARG A 75 -4.18 13.21 -0.98
C ARG A 75 -3.22 12.48 -0.03
N PHE A 76 -3.37 11.17 0.11
CA PHE A 76 -2.50 10.38 1.00
C PHE A 76 -1.12 10.10 0.39
N GLN A 77 -1.04 9.89 -0.92
CA GLN A 77 0.24 9.79 -1.63
C GLN A 77 1.05 11.09 -1.54
N ASP A 78 0.39 12.24 -1.63
CA ASP A 78 1.04 13.55 -1.60
C ASP A 78 1.35 14.04 -0.18
N THR A 79 0.55 13.62 0.81
CA THR A 79 0.77 13.98 2.22
C THR A 79 2.17 13.58 2.64
N ARG A 80 2.96 14.57 3.09
CA ARG A 80 4.36 14.39 3.51
C ARG A 80 5.23 13.65 2.47
N ARG A 81 4.87 13.72 1.18
CA ARG A 81 5.56 13.04 0.08
C ARG A 81 5.64 11.50 0.27
N ASN A 82 4.56 10.90 0.78
CA ASN A 82 4.51 9.46 1.02
C ASN A 82 4.80 8.62 -0.24
N TYR A 83 4.36 9.05 -1.43
CA TYR A 83 4.68 8.35 -2.67
C TYR A 83 6.18 8.35 -2.98
N ASP A 84 6.84 9.51 -2.84
CA ASP A 84 8.28 9.63 -3.09
C ASP A 84 9.08 8.76 -2.12
N ALA A 85 8.64 8.69 -0.86
CA ALA A 85 9.21 7.80 0.15
C ALA A 85 9.01 6.32 -0.21
N ALA A 86 7.80 5.92 -0.61
CA ALA A 86 7.49 4.56 -1.05
C ALA A 86 8.36 4.13 -2.23
N LEU A 87 8.51 4.99 -3.23
CA LEU A 87 9.33 4.73 -4.40
C LEU A 87 10.82 4.63 -4.04
N ALA A 88 11.32 5.49 -3.15
CA ALA A 88 12.69 5.41 -2.66
C ALA A 88 12.95 4.12 -1.89
N GLU A 89 12.04 3.71 -0.99
CA GLU A 89 12.13 2.46 -0.23
C GLU A 89 12.21 1.23 -1.15
N ILE A 90 11.34 1.16 -2.18
CA ILE A 90 11.38 0.07 -3.15
C ILE A 90 12.69 0.07 -3.96
N ARG A 91 13.17 1.24 -4.39
CA ARG A 91 14.47 1.35 -5.08
C ARG A 91 15.66 0.98 -4.18
N MET A 92 15.54 1.15 -2.87
CA MET A 92 16.52 0.68 -1.89
C MET A 92 16.38 -0.81 -1.56
N GLY A 93 15.41 -1.51 -2.14
CA GLY A 93 15.20 -2.94 -1.96
C GLY A 93 14.42 -3.32 -0.71
N ARG A 94 13.86 -2.37 0.05
CA ARG A 94 13.08 -2.70 1.24
C ARG A 94 12.05 -1.64 1.57
N LYS A 95 10.79 -2.08 1.62
CA LYS A 95 9.69 -1.33 2.21
C LYS A 95 9.85 -1.24 3.73
N GLU A 96 9.71 -0.02 4.25
CA GLU A 96 9.84 0.28 5.68
C GLU A 96 8.61 0.98 6.27
N SER A 97 7.93 1.84 5.50
CA SER A 97 6.86 2.69 6.03
C SER A 97 5.44 2.27 5.59
N HIS A 98 4.43 2.99 6.10
CA HIS A 98 3.02 2.57 6.08
C HIS A 98 2.24 3.11 4.87
N TRP A 99 2.55 2.64 3.66
CA TRP A 99 1.93 3.13 2.43
C TRP A 99 1.23 2.07 1.56
N ILE A 100 1.32 0.79 1.94
CA ILE A 100 0.89 -0.34 1.08
C ILE A 100 -0.54 -0.18 0.53
N TRP A 101 -1.48 0.30 1.34
CA TRP A 101 -2.90 0.34 0.99
C TRP A 101 -3.23 1.37 -0.09
N PHE A 102 -2.56 2.52 -0.10
CA PHE A 102 -2.87 3.62 -1.01
C PHE A 102 -1.88 3.77 -2.17
N VAL A 103 -0.81 2.97 -2.18
CA VAL A 103 0.12 2.86 -3.32
C VAL A 103 -0.14 1.58 -4.12
N PHE A 104 -0.36 0.44 -3.45
CA PHE A 104 -0.78 -0.83 -4.06
C PHE A 104 -2.19 -1.21 -3.57
N PRO A 105 -3.24 -0.52 -4.04
CA PRO A 105 -4.60 -0.81 -3.61
C PRO A 105 -5.07 -2.16 -4.16
N GLN A 106 -6.00 -2.77 -3.42
CA GLN A 106 -6.54 -4.10 -3.72
C GLN A 106 -8.08 -4.06 -3.70
N ILE A 107 -8.72 -5.07 -4.27
CA ILE A 107 -10.19 -5.14 -4.30
C ILE A 107 -10.79 -5.29 -2.90
N SER A 108 -11.98 -4.73 -2.71
CA SER A 108 -12.70 -4.76 -1.44
C SER A 108 -13.09 -6.18 -0.98
N GLY A 109 -13.12 -6.35 0.34
CA GLY A 109 -13.50 -7.61 0.99
C GLY A 109 -12.40 -8.68 1.03
N LEU A 110 -11.15 -8.32 0.75
CA LEU A 110 -9.99 -9.16 1.00
C LEU A 110 -9.56 -9.10 2.48
N GLY A 111 -9.20 -10.27 3.03
CA GLY A 111 -8.81 -10.45 4.43
C GLY A 111 -10.00 -10.66 5.37
N ALA A 112 -9.82 -11.50 6.40
CA ALA A 112 -10.89 -11.81 7.35
C ALA A 112 -11.24 -10.62 8.28
N PHE A 113 -10.23 -9.83 8.65
CA PHE A 113 -10.36 -8.67 9.55
C PHE A 113 -9.56 -7.48 8.99
N PRO A 114 -10.11 -6.73 8.02
CA PRO A 114 -9.41 -5.63 7.38
C PRO A 114 -9.31 -4.43 8.33
N SER A 115 -8.13 -3.79 8.38
CA SER A 115 -7.94 -2.53 9.10
C SER A 115 -8.72 -1.38 8.47
N ASP A 116 -8.95 -0.30 9.22
CA ASP A 116 -9.63 0.90 8.71
C ASP A 116 -8.96 1.45 7.43
N MET A 117 -7.63 1.41 7.37
CA MET A 117 -6.87 1.82 6.18
C MET A 117 -7.10 0.87 4.99
N ALA A 118 -7.17 -0.45 5.24
CA ALA A 118 -7.48 -1.41 4.20
C ALA A 118 -8.90 -1.25 3.66
N GLN A 119 -9.86 -0.87 4.51
CA GLN A 119 -11.23 -0.59 4.09
C GLN A 119 -11.32 0.75 3.32
N HIS A 120 -10.66 1.79 3.81
CA HIS A 120 -10.69 3.13 3.22
C HIS A 120 -10.11 3.18 1.80
N PHE A 121 -9.02 2.44 1.57
CA PHE A 121 -8.32 2.40 0.27
C PHE A 121 -8.65 1.17 -0.58
N ALA A 122 -9.62 0.36 -0.17
CA ALA A 122 -10.10 -0.71 -1.01
C ALA A 122 -10.71 -0.15 -2.30
N ILE A 123 -10.48 -0.86 -3.41
CA ILE A 123 -11.14 -0.64 -4.68
C ILE A 123 -12.45 -1.41 -4.67
N GLY A 124 -13.57 -0.72 -4.80
CA GLY A 124 -14.92 -1.28 -4.68
C GLY A 124 -15.34 -2.10 -5.90
N SER A 125 -14.82 -1.80 -7.09
CA SER A 125 -15.27 -2.44 -8.33
C SER A 125 -14.20 -2.44 -9.43
N LEU A 126 -14.43 -3.23 -10.49
CA LEU A 126 -13.59 -3.20 -11.69
C LEU A 126 -13.62 -1.83 -12.38
N ALA A 127 -14.77 -1.15 -12.41
CA ALA A 127 -14.91 0.18 -12.99
C ALA A 127 -14.09 1.23 -12.21
N GLU A 128 -14.03 1.12 -10.89
CA GLU A 128 -13.14 1.96 -10.08
C GLU A 128 -11.66 1.66 -10.35
N ALA A 129 -11.29 0.39 -10.50
CA ALA A 129 -9.92 0.00 -10.85
C ALA A 129 -9.51 0.55 -12.23
N GLN A 130 -10.41 0.50 -13.21
CA GLN A 130 -10.23 1.12 -14.52
C GLN A 130 -10.05 2.63 -14.40
N ALA A 131 -10.91 3.30 -13.64
CA ALA A 131 -10.79 4.74 -13.39
C ALA A 131 -9.49 5.11 -12.67
N TYR A 132 -9.03 4.29 -11.71
CA TYR A 132 -7.75 4.46 -11.04
C TYR A 132 -6.59 4.41 -12.03
N LEU A 133 -6.57 3.43 -12.93
CA LEU A 133 -5.49 3.26 -13.90
C LEU A 133 -5.50 4.34 -15.00
N ALA A 134 -6.69 4.83 -15.37
CA ALA A 134 -6.86 5.95 -16.30
C ALA A 134 -6.60 7.33 -15.66
N HIS A 135 -6.51 7.41 -14.33
CA HIS A 135 -6.31 8.66 -13.63
C HIS A 135 -4.93 9.27 -13.95
N PRO A 136 -4.84 10.57 -14.29
CA PRO A 136 -3.61 11.19 -14.79
C PRO A 136 -2.44 11.20 -13.80
N VAL A 137 -2.72 11.01 -12.50
CA VAL A 137 -1.68 10.90 -11.46
C VAL A 137 -1.50 9.46 -10.98
N LEU A 138 -2.58 8.70 -10.78
CA LEU A 138 -2.50 7.42 -10.05
C LEU A 138 -2.02 6.29 -10.96
N GLY A 139 -2.48 6.26 -12.21
CA GLY A 139 -2.02 5.30 -13.20
C GLY A 139 -0.51 5.37 -13.43
N PRO A 140 0.05 6.54 -13.79
CA PRO A 140 1.49 6.70 -13.95
C PRO A 140 2.29 6.32 -12.71
N ARG A 141 1.85 6.72 -11.52
CA ARG A 141 2.51 6.38 -10.24
C ARG A 141 2.52 4.88 -9.95
N LEU A 142 1.38 4.21 -10.16
CA LEU A 142 1.29 2.78 -9.96
C LEU A 142 2.23 2.03 -10.91
N ARG A 143 2.27 2.42 -12.19
CA ARG A 143 3.20 1.83 -13.17
C ARG A 143 4.65 2.07 -12.78
N GLU A 144 5.01 3.28 -12.39
CA GLU A 144 6.38 3.64 -12.01
C GLU A 144 6.88 2.80 -10.81
N ILE A 145 6.09 2.71 -9.73
CA ILE A 145 6.53 1.92 -8.58
C ILE A 145 6.48 0.41 -8.85
N SER A 146 5.53 -0.08 -9.66
CA SER A 146 5.53 -1.47 -10.14
C SER A 146 6.77 -1.78 -10.99
N GLN A 147 7.20 -0.85 -11.84
CA GLN A 147 8.44 -0.98 -12.60
C GLN A 147 9.64 -1.06 -11.64
N ALA A 148 9.71 -0.21 -10.61
CA ALA A 148 10.77 -0.28 -9.61
C ALA A 148 10.78 -1.62 -8.84
N VAL A 149 9.61 -2.22 -8.57
CA VAL A 149 9.51 -3.57 -8.02
C VAL A 149 10.07 -4.61 -9.01
N LEU A 150 9.68 -4.51 -10.28
CA LEU A 150 10.13 -5.42 -11.34
C LEU A 150 11.65 -5.36 -11.56
N GLU A 151 12.25 -4.17 -11.42
CA GLU A 151 13.68 -3.92 -11.57
C GLU A 151 14.51 -4.23 -10.32
N SER A 152 13.87 -4.44 -9.15
CA SER A 152 14.57 -4.69 -7.89
C SER A 152 15.48 -5.92 -7.95
N GLU A 153 16.69 -5.84 -7.42
CA GLU A 153 17.61 -6.98 -7.35
C GLU A 153 17.27 -7.96 -6.20
N VAL A 154 16.29 -7.63 -5.35
CA VAL A 154 15.88 -8.47 -4.23
C VAL A 154 15.08 -9.67 -4.75
N GLU A 155 15.57 -10.88 -4.46
CA GLU A 155 14.98 -12.15 -4.92
C GLU A 155 13.68 -12.51 -4.19
N ASP A 156 13.64 -12.35 -2.86
CA ASP A 156 12.44 -12.62 -2.07
C ASP A 156 11.58 -11.36 -1.93
N VAL A 157 10.40 -11.38 -2.55
CA VAL A 157 9.40 -10.31 -2.41
C VAL A 157 8.96 -10.10 -0.95
N GLY A 158 9.05 -11.12 -0.09
CA GLY A 158 8.82 -11.00 1.34
C GLY A 158 9.84 -10.07 2.02
N GLU A 159 11.10 -10.10 1.59
CA GLU A 159 12.13 -9.17 2.04
C GLU A 159 11.90 -7.77 1.48
N LEU A 160 11.58 -7.67 0.18
CA LEU A 160 11.29 -6.40 -0.47
C LEU A 160 10.09 -5.69 0.17
N MET A 161 9.01 -6.42 0.45
CA MET A 161 7.79 -5.87 1.05
C MET A 161 7.83 -5.82 2.58
N GLY A 162 8.86 -6.40 3.21
CA GLY A 162 9.09 -6.36 4.65
C GLY A 162 8.11 -7.18 5.49
N SER A 163 7.09 -7.80 4.91
CA SER A 163 6.15 -8.69 5.60
C SER A 163 5.38 -9.62 4.65
N SER A 164 4.89 -10.74 5.18
CA SER A 164 4.01 -11.66 4.44
C SER A 164 2.66 -11.02 4.07
N VAL A 165 2.15 -10.13 4.91
CA VAL A 165 0.92 -9.38 4.64
C VAL A 165 1.12 -8.47 3.45
N ASP A 166 2.16 -7.64 3.44
CA ASP A 166 2.41 -6.69 2.36
C ASP A 166 2.81 -7.39 1.05
N ARG A 167 3.53 -8.51 1.13
CA ARG A 167 3.73 -9.43 -0.01
C ARG A 167 2.38 -9.88 -0.61
N GLN A 168 1.40 -10.26 0.21
CA GLN A 168 0.10 -10.67 -0.31
C GLN A 168 -0.65 -9.48 -0.93
N LYS A 169 -0.57 -8.29 -0.33
CA LYS A 169 -1.21 -7.08 -0.86
C LYS A 169 -0.67 -6.71 -2.25
N LEU A 170 0.64 -6.82 -2.44
CA LEU A 170 1.25 -6.63 -3.76
C LEU A 170 0.66 -7.60 -4.78
N ARG A 171 0.61 -8.92 -4.48
CA ARG A 171 0.02 -9.93 -5.38
C ARG A 171 -1.42 -9.59 -5.75
N SER A 172 -2.25 -9.25 -4.75
CA SER A 172 -3.65 -8.86 -4.97
C SER A 172 -3.78 -7.61 -5.83
N SER A 173 -2.92 -6.61 -5.61
CA SER A 173 -2.89 -5.38 -6.42
C SER A 173 -2.48 -5.65 -7.86
N MET A 174 -1.37 -6.36 -8.08
CA MET A 174 -0.89 -6.69 -9.44
C MET A 174 -1.92 -7.53 -10.19
N THR A 175 -2.57 -8.48 -9.51
CA THR A 175 -3.68 -9.26 -10.08
C THR A 175 -4.84 -8.37 -10.50
N LEU A 176 -5.26 -7.43 -9.64
CA LEU A 176 -6.36 -6.51 -9.95
C LEU A 176 -6.07 -5.70 -11.22
N PHE A 177 -4.90 -5.07 -11.29
CA PHE A 177 -4.57 -4.18 -12.40
C PHE A 177 -4.18 -4.93 -13.68
N LYS A 178 -3.57 -6.11 -13.59
CA LYS A 178 -3.43 -7.02 -14.74
C LYS A 178 -4.80 -7.33 -15.35
N ARG A 179 -5.80 -7.69 -14.52
CA ARG A 179 -7.16 -7.99 -15.01
C ARG A 179 -7.90 -6.79 -15.59
N VAL A 180 -7.56 -5.57 -15.15
CA VAL A 180 -8.02 -4.34 -15.80
C VAL A 180 -7.44 -4.23 -17.21
N VAL A 181 -6.11 -4.36 -17.33
CA VAL A 181 -5.37 -4.27 -18.61
C VAL A 181 -5.83 -5.36 -19.60
N ASP A 182 -6.06 -6.58 -19.12
CA ASP A 182 -6.59 -7.69 -19.93
C ASP A 182 -8.00 -7.43 -20.46
N GLY A 183 -8.78 -6.60 -19.76
CA GLY A 183 -10.16 -6.29 -20.09
C GLY A 183 -10.36 -5.05 -20.98
N ILE A 184 -9.32 -4.24 -21.20
CA ILE A 184 -9.35 -3.07 -22.07
C ILE A 184 -8.77 -3.39 -23.46
N GLY A 185 -9.27 -2.71 -24.50
CA GLY A 185 -8.80 -2.89 -25.87
C GLY A 185 -7.34 -2.47 -26.03
N GLY A 186 -6.64 -3.04 -27.02
CA GLY A 186 -5.21 -2.77 -27.23
C GLY A 186 -4.89 -1.29 -27.48
N GLU A 187 -5.83 -0.53 -28.04
CA GLU A 187 -5.75 0.92 -28.27
C GLU A 187 -5.88 1.77 -27.00
N ASP A 188 -6.52 1.24 -25.95
CA ASP A 188 -6.67 1.90 -24.66
C ASP A 188 -5.54 1.56 -23.68
N ARG A 189 -4.68 0.59 -24.03
CA ARG A 189 -3.52 0.22 -23.21
C ARG A 189 -2.48 1.33 -23.23
N SER A 190 -1.94 1.62 -22.06
CA SER A 190 -0.81 2.54 -21.92
C SER A 190 0.51 1.78 -22.03
N GLU A 191 1.55 2.46 -22.50
CA GLU A 191 2.92 1.99 -22.35
C GLU A 191 3.22 1.73 -20.87
N GLY A 192 3.83 0.58 -20.56
CA GLY A 192 4.10 0.15 -19.20
C GLY A 192 2.97 -0.62 -18.51
N ASP A 193 1.84 -0.91 -19.16
CA ASP A 193 0.79 -1.77 -18.57
C ASP A 193 1.26 -3.22 -18.33
N GLY A 194 2.31 -3.68 -19.01
CA GLY A 194 2.89 -5.02 -18.85
C GLY A 194 3.58 -5.25 -17.50
N VAL A 195 3.85 -4.19 -16.72
CA VAL A 195 4.55 -4.32 -15.43
C VAL A 195 3.77 -5.15 -14.41
N PHE A 196 2.43 -5.15 -14.48
CA PHE A 196 1.61 -5.89 -13.53
C PHE A 196 1.77 -7.41 -13.72
N GLU A 197 1.80 -7.86 -14.97
CA GLU A 197 2.08 -9.25 -15.31
C GLU A 197 3.54 -9.60 -14.99
N GLY A 198 4.50 -8.75 -15.37
CA GLY A 198 5.92 -8.98 -15.10
C GLY A 198 6.23 -9.12 -13.59
N VAL A 199 5.59 -8.34 -12.72
CA VAL A 199 5.75 -8.49 -11.26
C VAL A 199 5.19 -9.84 -10.77
N LEU A 200 4.05 -10.29 -11.32
CA LEU A 200 3.49 -11.60 -11.00
C LEU A 200 4.41 -12.73 -11.47
N GLU A 201 4.95 -12.65 -12.68
CA GLU A 201 5.90 -13.61 -13.23
C GLU A 201 7.17 -13.70 -12.36
N LYS A 202 7.74 -12.55 -11.99
CA LYS A 202 9.00 -12.50 -11.24
C LYS A 202 8.89 -13.06 -9.82
N TYR A 203 7.82 -12.72 -9.08
CA TYR A 203 7.75 -12.95 -7.64
C TYR A 203 6.70 -13.97 -7.19
N TYR A 204 5.85 -14.40 -8.11
CA TYR A 204 4.70 -15.27 -7.82
C TYR A 204 4.51 -16.35 -8.89
N ASP A 205 5.53 -16.66 -9.69
CA ASP A 205 5.48 -17.67 -10.76
C ASP A 205 4.34 -17.46 -11.77
N GLY A 206 3.94 -16.19 -11.97
CA GLY A 206 2.81 -15.81 -12.81
C GLY A 206 1.44 -16.06 -12.16
N GLU A 207 1.40 -16.55 -10.91
CA GLU A 207 0.16 -16.87 -10.24
C GLU A 207 -0.59 -15.63 -9.72
N GLU A 208 -1.80 -15.46 -10.21
CA GLU A 208 -2.74 -14.45 -9.73
C GLU A 208 -3.26 -14.77 -8.32
N ASP A 209 -3.67 -13.74 -7.57
CA ASP A 209 -4.39 -13.88 -6.31
C ASP A 209 -5.83 -14.37 -6.57
N GLU A 210 -6.11 -15.63 -6.23
CA GLU A 210 -7.39 -16.27 -6.51
C GLU A 210 -8.59 -15.51 -5.93
N GLU A 211 -8.46 -14.93 -4.73
CA GLU A 211 -9.59 -14.25 -4.10
C GLU A 211 -9.90 -12.93 -4.83
N THR A 212 -8.87 -12.21 -5.30
CA THR A 212 -9.06 -11.06 -6.19
C THR A 212 -9.79 -11.49 -7.46
N VAL A 213 -9.38 -12.59 -8.09
CA VAL A 213 -10.04 -13.14 -9.29
C VAL A 213 -11.50 -13.50 -9.03
N LYS A 214 -11.79 -14.21 -7.92
CA LYS A 214 -13.14 -14.62 -7.53
C LYS A 214 -14.05 -13.40 -7.37
N ARG A 215 -13.54 -12.33 -6.76
CA ARG A 215 -14.29 -11.09 -6.53
C ARG A 215 -14.59 -10.34 -7.82
N LEU A 216 -13.63 -10.25 -8.75
CA LEU A 216 -13.85 -9.65 -10.05
C LEU A 216 -14.92 -10.37 -10.89
N ARG A 217 -15.05 -11.69 -10.73
CA ARG A 217 -16.12 -12.47 -11.40
C ARG A 217 -17.50 -12.22 -10.80
N ARG A 218 -17.60 -12.00 -9.49
CA ARG A 218 -18.88 -11.78 -8.78
C ARG A 218 -19.49 -10.40 -9.04
N VAL A 219 -18.70 -9.41 -9.44
CA VAL A 219 -19.17 -8.03 -9.68
C VAL A 219 -19.76 -7.85 -11.10
N LYS A 220 -19.74 -8.90 -11.95
CA LYS A 220 -20.33 -8.88 -13.30
C LYS A 220 -21.84 -9.23 -13.35
N SER A 221 -22.51 -9.45 -12.21
CA SER A 221 -23.95 -9.81 -12.14
C SER A 221 -24.86 -8.64 -11.80
#